data_AF-A0A7C2K8K7-F1
#
_entry.id   AF-A0A7C2K8K7-F1
#
_cell.length_a   1.000
_cell.length_b   1.000
_cell.length_c   1.000
_cell.angle_alpha   90.00
_cell.angle_beta   90.00
_cell.angle_gamma   90.00
#
_symmetry.space_group_name_H-M   'P 1'
#
loop_
_entity.id
_entity.type
_entity.pdbx_description
1 polymer ?
#
loop_
_entity_poly.entity_id
_entity_poly.type
_entity_poly.pdbx_seq_one_letter_code
_entity_poly.pdbx_strand_id
1 'polypeptide(L)'
;MLSRPSSSPARPKADGPPDGRSLPMDAGGDGRIVVETGRDLAEHLRRLARASGEPIERLAADLLRRGLERERRRRRAEAALAGLTPRQREVARLAAGGRTNRQIARELWLSPETVKTHLRRALERCDIHSKADLRLLLSELTDDVPTP
;
A
#
# COMPACT_ATOMS: atom_id res chain seq x y z
N MET A 1 7.89 -53.65 24.13
CA MET A 1 8.46 -54.58 23.15
C MET A 1 7.53 -54.67 21.95
N LEU A 2 8.10 -54.53 20.76
CA LEU A 2 7.64 -55.01 19.45
C LEU A 2 6.45 -54.29 18.79
N SER A 3 6.83 -53.38 17.89
CA SER A 3 6.12 -53.00 16.68
C SER A 3 5.46 -54.19 15.98
N ARG A 4 4.27 -53.98 15.41
CA ARG A 4 3.93 -54.53 14.09
C ARG A 4 2.74 -53.80 13.43
N PRO A 5 2.76 -53.67 12.09
CA PRO A 5 1.87 -52.83 11.31
C PRO A 5 0.70 -53.61 10.71
N SER A 6 -0.37 -52.93 10.28
CA SER A 6 -1.35 -53.46 9.31
C SER A 6 -2.18 -52.28 8.80
N SER A 7 -1.87 -51.78 7.60
CA SER A 7 -2.50 -52.18 6.34
C SER A 7 -3.89 -51.55 6.18
N SER A 8 -3.90 -50.39 5.52
CA SER A 8 -5.11 -49.74 5.02
C SER A 8 -5.38 -50.26 3.60
N PRO A 9 -6.55 -50.88 3.31
CA PRO A 9 -6.83 -51.37 1.97
C PRO A 9 -7.47 -50.28 1.09
N ALA A 10 -6.87 -50.14 -0.10
CA ALA A 10 -7.46 -49.91 -1.41
C ALA A 10 -8.82 -49.18 -1.51
N ARG A 11 -8.80 -47.97 -2.09
CA ARG A 11 -9.94 -47.41 -2.82
C ARG A 11 -9.94 -47.97 -4.26
N PRO A 12 -11.10 -48.38 -4.80
CA PRO A 12 -11.20 -48.88 -6.16
C PRO A 12 -11.13 -47.78 -7.22
N LYS A 13 -10.57 -48.20 -8.35
CA LYS A 13 -10.38 -47.52 -9.63
C LYS A 13 -11.75 -47.30 -10.30
N ALA A 14 -12.05 -46.08 -10.73
CA ALA A 14 -13.19 -45.79 -11.59
C ALA A 14 -12.64 -45.26 -12.93
N ASP A 15 -12.64 -46.14 -13.92
CA ASP A 15 -12.48 -45.80 -15.33
C ASP A 15 -13.74 -45.05 -15.81
N GLY A 16 -13.54 -43.90 -16.43
CA GLY A 16 -14.55 -43.08 -17.11
C GLY A 16 -13.92 -42.39 -18.32
N PRO A 17 -14.70 -42.09 -19.37
CA PRO A 17 -14.31 -42.30 -20.78
C PRO A 17 -13.36 -41.23 -21.37
N PRO A 18 -12.70 -41.57 -22.51
CA PRO A 18 -11.80 -40.67 -23.23
C PRO A 18 -12.59 -39.59 -23.98
N ASP A 19 -11.87 -38.52 -24.33
CA ASP A 19 -12.30 -37.37 -25.14
C ASP A 19 -12.83 -36.16 -24.38
N GLY A 20 -11.90 -35.47 -23.74
CA GLY A 20 -11.97 -34.03 -23.51
C GLY A 20 -10.69 -33.43 -24.06
N ARG A 21 -10.75 -32.88 -25.28
CA ARG A 21 -9.67 -32.15 -25.96
C ARG A 21 -8.87 -31.34 -24.95
N SER A 22 -7.61 -31.72 -24.71
CA SER A 22 -6.64 -30.81 -24.10
C SER A 22 -6.58 -29.60 -25.02
N LEU A 23 -7.17 -28.49 -24.56
CA LEU A 23 -6.89 -27.18 -25.13
C LEU A 23 -5.36 -27.01 -25.04
N PRO A 24 -4.68 -26.57 -26.11
CA PRO A 24 -3.31 -26.14 -25.97
C PRO A 24 -3.31 -25.05 -24.91
N MET A 25 -2.67 -25.35 -23.78
CA MET A 25 -2.16 -24.32 -22.89
C MET A 25 -1.13 -23.58 -23.73
N ASP A 26 -1.56 -22.52 -24.41
CA ASP A 26 -0.66 -21.53 -24.98
C ASP A 26 0.05 -20.84 -23.81
N ALA A 27 1.08 -21.53 -23.32
CA ALA A 27 2.14 -20.97 -22.51
C ALA A 27 2.97 -20.05 -23.43
N GLY A 28 2.42 -18.89 -23.74
CA GLY A 28 2.99 -17.95 -24.70
C GLY A 28 2.26 -16.61 -24.74
N GLY A 29 1.80 -16.11 -23.60
CA GLY A 29 1.25 -14.75 -23.52
C GLY A 29 2.38 -13.76 -23.27
N ASP A 30 2.79 -13.01 -24.29
CA ASP A 30 3.48 -11.73 -24.13
C ASP A 30 2.77 -10.98 -22.99
N GLY A 31 3.46 -10.68 -21.89
CA GLY A 31 2.91 -10.20 -20.62
C GLY A 31 2.14 -8.87 -20.70
N ARG A 32 1.05 -8.85 -21.45
CA ARG A 32 0.16 -7.71 -21.69
C ARG A 32 -0.87 -7.69 -20.57
N ILE A 33 -0.73 -6.70 -19.71
CA ILE A 33 -1.75 -6.38 -18.73
C ILE A 33 -2.76 -5.47 -19.42
N VAL A 34 -3.99 -5.95 -19.56
CA VAL A 34 -5.12 -5.11 -19.98
C VAL A 34 -5.70 -4.47 -18.72
N VAL A 35 -5.73 -3.15 -18.68
CA VAL A 35 -6.33 -2.40 -17.59
C VAL A 35 -7.62 -1.74 -18.08
N GLU A 36 -8.73 -2.09 -17.45
CA GLU A 36 -9.99 -1.38 -17.68
C GLU A 36 -9.90 0.02 -17.07
N THR A 37 -10.26 1.03 -17.87
CA THR A 37 -10.23 2.43 -17.46
C THR A 37 -11.56 3.09 -17.77
N GLY A 38 -11.91 4.12 -16.99
CA GLY A 38 -13.06 4.96 -17.29
C GLY A 38 -12.90 5.68 -18.63
N ARG A 39 -14.02 5.92 -19.32
CA ARG A 39 -14.07 6.58 -20.63
C ARG A 39 -13.29 7.90 -20.63
N ASP A 40 -13.46 8.70 -19.57
CA ASP A 40 -12.84 10.03 -19.46
C ASP A 40 -11.31 9.96 -19.40
N LEU A 41 -10.76 9.01 -18.64
CA LEU A 41 -9.32 8.81 -18.52
C LEU A 41 -8.73 8.32 -19.86
N ALA A 42 -9.40 7.36 -20.50
CA ALA A 42 -8.96 6.87 -21.80
C ALA A 42 -8.98 7.98 -22.87
N GLU A 43 -10.00 8.83 -22.87
CA GLU A 43 -10.07 9.97 -23.79
C GLU A 43 -9.01 11.03 -23.48
N HIS A 44 -8.78 11.33 -22.20
CA HIS A 44 -7.73 12.23 -21.77
C HIS A 44 -6.34 11.74 -22.20
N LEU A 45 -6.04 10.45 -22.00
CA LEU A 45 -4.80 9.83 -22.45
C LEU A 45 -4.62 9.89 -23.96
N ARG A 46 -5.69 9.63 -24.74
CA ARG A 46 -5.65 9.78 -26.20
C ARG A 46 -5.39 11.22 -26.64
N ARG A 47 -5.96 12.21 -25.93
CA ARG A 47 -5.67 13.63 -26.19
C ARG A 47 -4.22 13.98 -25.90
N LEU A 48 -3.70 13.54 -24.75
CA LEU A 48 -2.30 13.77 -24.37
C LEU A 48 -1.32 13.11 -25.34
N ALA A 49 -1.54 11.85 -25.71
CA ALA A 49 -0.71 11.13 -26.68
C ALA A 49 -0.59 11.89 -28.02
N ARG A 50 -1.72 12.41 -28.52
CA ARG A 50 -1.72 13.24 -29.74
C ARG A 50 -0.97 14.55 -29.58
N ALA A 51 -1.11 15.22 -28.43
CA ALA A 51 -0.46 16.50 -28.16
C ALA A 51 1.05 16.38 -27.92
N SER A 52 1.49 15.29 -27.28
CA SER A 52 2.91 15.03 -27.00
C SER A 52 3.64 14.30 -28.12
N GLY A 53 2.92 13.65 -29.05
CA GLY A 53 3.50 12.73 -30.03
C GLY A 53 3.99 11.42 -29.42
N GLU A 54 3.68 11.15 -28.15
CA GLU A 54 4.06 9.90 -27.49
C GLU A 54 2.99 8.81 -27.68
N PRO A 55 3.39 7.53 -27.81
CA PRO A 55 2.44 6.42 -27.86
C PRO A 55 1.65 6.32 -26.55
N ILE A 56 0.34 6.06 -26.66
CA ILE A 56 -0.58 6.03 -25.52
C ILE A 56 -0.19 4.97 -24.50
N GLU A 57 0.39 3.86 -24.93
CA GLU A 57 0.85 2.76 -24.07
C GLU A 57 1.96 3.23 -23.13
N ARG A 58 2.86 4.11 -23.59
CA ARG A 58 3.94 4.67 -22.77
C ARG A 58 3.38 5.58 -21.69
N LEU A 59 2.43 6.45 -22.04
CA LEU A 59 1.74 7.33 -21.10
C LEU A 59 0.92 6.52 -20.09
N ALA A 60 0.19 5.51 -20.55
CA ALA A 60 -0.58 4.62 -19.69
C ALA A 60 0.31 3.84 -18.73
N ALA A 61 1.43 3.28 -19.22
CA ALA A 61 2.39 2.57 -18.40
C ALA A 61 3.03 3.48 -17.33
N ASP A 62 3.35 4.73 -17.67
CA ASP A 62 3.90 5.68 -16.71
C ASP A 62 2.88 6.07 -15.64
N LEU A 63 1.62 6.34 -16.02
CA LEU A 63 0.55 6.60 -15.07
C LEU A 63 0.30 5.40 -14.15
N LEU A 64 0.26 4.17 -14.70
CA LEU A 64 0.12 2.95 -13.91
C LEU A 64 1.28 2.79 -12.93
N ARG A 65 2.52 2.99 -13.37
CA ARG A 65 3.71 2.93 -12.50
C ARG A 65 3.58 3.91 -11.34
N ARG A 66 3.30 5.18 -11.62
CA ARG A 66 3.14 6.23 -10.60
C ARG A 66 1.98 5.92 -9.65
N GLY A 67 0.85 5.45 -10.18
CA GLY A 67 -0.32 5.07 -9.39
C GLY A 67 -0.02 3.91 -8.43
N LEU A 68 0.65 2.87 -8.92
CA LEU A 68 1.08 1.73 -8.09
C LEU A 68 2.12 2.14 -7.05
N GLU A 69 3.07 3.02 -7.38
CA GLU A 69 4.02 3.56 -6.42
C GLU A 69 3.33 4.37 -5.32
N ARG A 70 2.39 5.24 -5.68
CA ARG A 70 1.58 6.01 -4.72
C ARG A 70 0.78 5.08 -3.81
N GLU A 71 0.12 4.07 -4.37
CA GLU A 71 -0.61 3.07 -3.58
C GLU A 71 0.30 2.32 -2.61
N ARG A 72 1.51 1.93 -3.04
CA ARG A 72 2.49 1.29 -2.16
C ARG A 72 2.94 2.21 -1.03
N ARG A 73 3.18 3.50 -1.31
CA ARG A 73 3.52 4.50 -0.27
C ARG A 73 2.38 4.68 0.73
N ARG A 74 1.14 4.83 0.24
CA ARG A 74 -0.05 4.92 1.07
C ARG A 74 -0.17 3.73 2.02
N ARG A 75 -0.07 2.49 1.51
CA ARG A 75 -0.14 1.27 2.33
C ARG A 75 0.96 1.19 3.38
N ARG A 76 2.18 1.61 3.04
CA ARG A 76 3.28 1.69 4.01
C ARG A 76 2.98 2.71 5.11
N ALA A 77 2.44 3.87 4.75
CA ALA A 77 2.04 4.89 5.71
C ALA A 77 0.91 4.40 6.63
N GLU A 78 -0.11 3.73 6.09
CA GLU A 78 -1.17 3.10 6.88
C GLU A 78 -0.61 2.10 7.88
N ALA A 79 0.28 1.20 7.43
CA ALA A 79 0.91 0.20 8.28
C ALA A 79 1.76 0.83 9.40
N ALA A 80 2.54 1.87 9.07
CA ALA A 80 3.36 2.59 10.05
C ALA A 80 2.50 3.26 11.13
N LEU A 81 1.36 3.87 10.77
CA LEU A 81 0.47 4.53 11.72
C LEU A 81 -0.45 3.56 12.49
N ALA A 82 -0.75 2.40 11.93
CA ALA A 82 -1.50 1.34 12.61
C ALA A 82 -0.76 0.85 13.86
N GLY A 83 0.58 0.88 13.85
CA GLY A 83 1.43 0.49 14.97
C GLY A 83 1.48 1.50 16.13
N LEU A 84 0.90 2.71 15.97
CA LEU A 84 0.90 3.75 17.01
C LEU A 84 -0.25 3.56 18.01
N THR A 85 0.07 3.77 19.29
CA THR A 85 -0.96 3.95 20.33
C THR A 85 -1.80 5.20 20.06
N PRO A 86 -3.04 5.28 20.59
CA PRO A 86 -3.90 6.46 20.40
C PRO A 86 -3.18 7.77 20.75
N ARG A 87 -2.44 7.78 21.86
CA ARG A 87 -1.74 8.98 22.32
C ARG A 87 -0.56 9.37 21.45
N GLN A 88 0.22 8.39 20.97
CA GLN A 88 1.28 8.65 19.99
C GLN A 88 0.70 9.22 18.69
N ARG A 89 -0.44 8.72 18.24
CA ARG A 89 -1.12 9.18 17.03
C ARG A 89 -1.59 10.63 17.14
N GLU A 90 -2.18 11.01 18.28
CA GLU A 90 -2.58 12.40 18.53
C GLU A 90 -1.39 13.35 18.50
N VAL A 91 -0.32 13.03 19.26
CA VAL A 91 0.92 13.82 19.28
C VAL A 91 1.52 13.92 17.88
N ALA A 92 1.55 12.81 17.14
CA ALA A 92 2.09 12.75 15.79
C ALA A 92 1.35 13.65 14.80
N ARG A 93 0.01 13.60 14.79
CA ARG A 93 -0.82 14.47 13.94
C ARG A 93 -0.59 15.95 14.22
N LEU A 94 -0.59 16.33 15.50
CA LEU A 94 -0.37 17.73 15.90
C LEU A 94 1.03 18.21 15.54
N ALA A 95 2.05 17.36 15.72
CA ALA A 95 3.43 17.68 15.36
C ALA A 95 3.62 17.82 13.84
N ALA A 96 2.97 16.97 13.04
CA ALA A 96 2.98 17.06 11.58
C ALA A 96 2.27 18.31 11.06
N GLY A 97 1.23 18.77 11.77
CA GLY A 97 0.56 20.06 11.54
C GLY A 97 1.33 21.28 12.07
N GLY A 98 2.65 21.18 12.23
CA GLY A 98 3.52 22.32 12.56
C GLY A 98 3.55 22.75 14.04
N ARG A 99 2.79 22.11 14.94
CA ARG A 99 2.77 22.54 16.34
C ARG A 99 4.07 22.22 17.08
N THR A 100 4.48 23.14 17.94
CA THR A 100 5.59 22.98 18.88
C THR A 100 5.21 22.04 20.03
N ASN A 101 6.20 21.42 20.68
CA ASN A 101 5.92 20.50 21.80
C ASN A 101 5.20 21.19 22.96
N ARG A 102 5.41 22.51 23.15
CA ARG A 102 4.70 23.32 24.15
C ARG A 102 3.24 23.58 23.76
N GLN A 103 2.94 23.80 22.49
CA GLN A 103 1.56 23.92 22.01
C GLN A 103 0.81 22.59 22.17
N ILE A 104 1.43 21.49 21.74
CA ILE A 104 0.87 20.13 21.88
C ILE A 104 0.63 19.80 23.36
N ALA A 105 1.58 20.11 24.23
CA ALA A 105 1.46 19.91 25.67
C ALA A 105 0.23 20.61 26.26
N ARG A 106 -0.02 21.87 25.87
CA ARG A 106 -1.21 22.62 26.29
C ARG A 106 -2.50 22.02 25.76
N GLU A 107 -2.54 21.69 24.47
CA GLU A 107 -3.74 21.15 23.81
C GLU A 107 -4.13 19.76 24.35
N LEU A 108 -3.13 18.95 24.67
CA LEU A 108 -3.31 17.60 25.16
C LEU A 108 -3.26 17.48 26.69
N TRP A 109 -3.09 18.57 27.43
CA TRP A 109 -2.98 18.55 28.91
C TRP A 109 -1.84 17.65 29.41
N LEU A 110 -0.66 17.78 28.80
CA LEU A 110 0.56 17.03 29.11
C LEU A 110 1.72 17.96 29.49
N SER A 111 2.78 17.40 30.07
CA SER A 111 4.06 18.10 30.14
C SER A 111 4.78 18.10 28.77
N PRO A 112 5.59 19.14 28.45
CA PRO A 112 6.42 19.14 27.24
C PRO A 112 7.37 17.93 27.13
N GLU A 113 7.85 17.41 28.26
CA GLU A 113 8.70 16.21 28.30
C GLU A 113 7.91 14.95 27.93
N THR A 114 6.68 14.81 28.44
CA THR A 114 5.79 13.70 28.06
C THR A 114 5.49 13.71 26.56
N VAL A 115 5.28 14.90 25.97
CA VAL A 115 5.11 15.05 24.51
C VAL A 115 6.37 14.61 23.76
N LYS A 116 7.58 15.00 24.22
CA LYS A 116 8.83 14.53 23.62
C LYS A 116 8.93 13.00 23.65
N THR A 117 8.58 12.37 24.77
CA THR A 117 8.60 10.91 24.91
C THR A 117 7.62 10.24 23.95
N HIS A 118 6.37 10.71 23.89
CA HIS A 118 5.39 10.16 22.94
C HIS A 118 5.82 10.34 21.50
N LEU A 119 6.34 11.52 21.14
CA LEU A 119 6.82 11.80 19.80
C LEU A 119 8.01 10.92 19.44
N ARG A 120 9.01 10.78 20.32
CA ARG A 120 10.16 9.89 20.11
C ARG A 120 9.70 8.45 19.84
N ARG A 121 8.81 7.91 20.69
CA ARG A 121 8.30 6.55 20.50
C ARG A 121 7.47 6.42 19.22
N ALA A 122 6.77 7.47 18.80
CA ALA A 122 6.04 7.47 17.54
C ALA A 122 7.00 7.43 16.33
N LEU A 123 8.06 8.26 16.35
CA LEU A 123 9.09 8.28 15.31
C LEU A 123 9.82 6.93 15.22
N GLU A 124 10.23 6.36 16.36
CA GLU A 124 10.84 5.03 16.43
C GLU A 124 9.90 3.94 15.89
N ARG A 125 8.61 4.00 16.24
CA ARG A 125 7.63 3.00 15.79
C ARG A 125 7.31 3.09 14.30
N CYS A 126 7.39 4.28 13.72
CA CYS A 126 7.21 4.53 12.30
C CYS A 126 8.52 4.42 11.48
N ASP A 127 9.66 4.13 12.12
CA ASP A 127 10.98 4.05 11.50
C ASP A 127 11.39 5.33 10.75
N ILE A 128 11.17 6.47 11.39
CA ILE A 128 11.50 7.81 10.84
C ILE A 128 12.25 8.65 11.87
N HIS A 129 12.89 9.73 11.42
CA HIS A 129 13.84 10.47 12.24
C HIS A 129 13.44 11.92 12.51
N SER A 130 12.45 12.47 11.78
CA SER A 130 12.07 13.86 11.92
C SER A 130 10.56 14.10 11.91
N LYS A 131 10.16 15.28 12.41
CA LYS A 131 8.79 15.79 12.26
C LYS A 131 8.42 16.04 10.79
N ALA A 132 9.42 16.34 9.95
CA ALA A 132 9.20 16.53 8.51
C ALA A 132 8.84 15.20 7.85
N ASP A 133 9.53 14.11 8.20
CA ASP A 133 9.19 12.76 7.74
C ASP A 133 7.79 12.36 8.18
N LEU A 134 7.41 12.71 9.40
CA LEU A 134 6.07 12.45 9.92
C LEU A 134 4.99 13.22 9.13
N ARG A 135 5.28 14.46 8.72
CA ARG A 135 4.40 15.24 7.85
C ARG A 135 4.26 14.60 6.47
N LEU A 136 5.37 14.15 5.88
CA LEU A 136 5.35 13.43 4.60
C LEU A 136 4.53 12.14 4.72
N LEU A 137 4.78 11.35 5.76
CA LEU A 137 4.05 10.09 6.02
C LEU A 137 2.54 10.33 6.13
N LEU A 138 2.12 11.38 6.82
CA LEU A 138 0.69 11.72 6.96
C LEU A 138 0.09 12.27 5.66
N SER A 139 0.87 13.00 4.85
CA SER A 139 0.41 13.50 3.55
C SER A 139 0.14 12.39 2.53
N GLU A 140 0.71 11.20 2.71
CA GLU A 140 0.38 10.03 1.86
C GLU A 140 -1.04 9.50 2.13
N LEU A 141 -1.66 9.87 3.25
CA LEU A 141 -2.99 9.41 3.70
C LEU A 141 -4.07 10.47 3.60
N THR A 142 -3.67 11.73 3.48
CA THR A 142 -4.58 12.85 3.32
C THR A 142 -4.41 13.37 1.89
N ASP A 143 -5.45 13.26 1.07
CA ASP A 143 -5.47 13.95 -0.24
C ASP A 143 -5.47 15.49 -0.08
N ASP A 144 -5.57 15.97 1.17
CA ASP A 144 -5.48 17.37 1.55
C ASP A 144 -4.02 17.75 1.84
N VAL A 145 -3.49 18.67 1.03
CA VAL A 145 -2.13 19.21 1.20
C VAL A 145 -2.02 19.85 2.58
N PRO A 146 -1.10 19.43 3.47
CA PRO A 146 -0.91 20.09 4.74
C PRO A 146 -0.37 21.50 4.47
N THR A 147 -1.24 22.50 4.60
CA THR A 147 -0.90 23.91 4.49
C THR A 147 0.09 24.28 5.60
N PRO A 148 1.16 25.04 5.27
CA PRO A 148 2.25 25.35 6.20
C PRO A 148 1.83 26.23 7.38
#